data_AF-A0A7J9WS79-F1
#
_entry.id   AF-A0A7J9WS79-F1
#
_cell.length_a   1.000
_cell.length_b   1.000
_cell.length_c   1.000
_cell.angle_alpha   90.00
_cell.angle_beta   90.00
_cell.angle_gamma   90.00
#
_symmetry.space_group_name_H-M   'P 1'
#
loop_
_entity.id
_entity.type
_entity.pdbx_description
1 polymer ?
#
loop_
_entity_poly.entity_id
_entity_poly.type
_entity_poly.pdbx_seq_one_letter_code
_entity_poly.pdbx_strand_id
1 'polypeptide(L)'
;MRRALVLAVFLLAVPLPATAAQRGTPVQGGGSFTDAPLLERGRYSDTVRLTEELFYGVELALGQSLRITAQLFGERDGPIDQFVLGQLQIYSPLRDRWPSNELVYFDGVSNSDKWSIKTPAVGSEGREFSFDDEFFAQPGTFYFSLRLFRNVGPDRESPVRKREFKTRYRVAITGTALEPSPTPIPTEEPSPEPTESEDAGGGAAGPNEPTSDDTPYVRVYLMTFLIGLLLGFGVVVARGLAGRSASTRRA
;
A
#
# COMPACT_ATOMS: atom_id res chain seq x y z
N MET A 1 19.42 -45.60 63.10
CA MET A 1 20.40 -44.76 62.37
C MET A 1 20.09 -44.83 60.87
N ARG A 2 19.81 -43.67 60.27
CA ARG A 2 19.99 -43.23 58.86
C ARG A 2 19.82 -44.31 57.76
N ARG A 3 18.89 -44.13 56.81
CA ARG A 3 19.11 -43.61 55.43
C ARG A 3 17.85 -43.99 54.61
N ALA A 4 17.34 -43.30 53.61
CA ALA A 4 17.52 -41.97 53.04
C ALA A 4 16.28 -41.75 52.16
N LEU A 5 15.66 -40.57 52.24
CA LEU A 5 14.55 -40.15 51.40
C LEU A 5 15.10 -39.79 50.01
N VAL A 6 14.72 -40.51 48.96
CA VAL A 6 15.04 -40.13 47.58
C VAL A 6 13.92 -39.22 47.08
N LEU A 7 14.21 -37.93 47.03
CA LEU A 7 13.36 -36.92 46.40
C LEU A 7 13.69 -36.89 44.90
N ALA A 8 12.79 -37.42 44.07
CA ALA A 8 12.88 -37.30 42.62
C ALA A 8 12.36 -35.91 42.20
N VAL A 9 13.27 -35.03 41.79
CA VAL A 9 12.94 -33.75 41.16
C VAL A 9 12.65 -34.01 39.68
N PHE A 10 11.38 -33.96 39.29
CA PHE A 10 10.98 -33.88 37.88
C PHE A 10 11.22 -32.44 37.40
N LEU A 11 12.33 -32.21 36.70
CA LEU A 11 12.55 -31.01 35.91
C LEU A 11 11.68 -31.08 34.65
N LEU A 12 10.54 -30.40 34.69
CA LEU A 12 9.71 -30.12 33.51
C LEU A 12 10.48 -29.11 32.63
N ALA A 13 11.23 -29.63 31.66
CA ALA A 13 11.82 -28.83 30.60
C ALA A 13 10.71 -28.36 29.65
N VAL A 14 10.26 -27.12 29.81
CA VAL A 14 9.37 -26.45 28.85
C VAL A 14 10.21 -26.04 27.63
N PRO A 15 9.94 -26.55 26.41
CA PRO A 15 10.68 -26.10 25.23
C PRO A 15 10.25 -24.67 24.86
N LEU A 16 11.20 -23.73 24.89
CA LEU A 16 10.99 -22.35 24.45
C LEU A 16 10.83 -22.30 22.91
N PRO A 17 9.76 -21.70 22.35
CA PRO A 17 9.60 -21.49 20.91
C PRO A 17 10.38 -20.23 20.46
N ALA A 18 11.67 -20.11 20.80
CA ALA A 18 12.45 -18.92 20.48
C ALA A 18 12.81 -18.82 18.98
N THR A 19 12.80 -19.93 18.24
CA THR A 19 13.21 -20.00 16.83
C THR A 19 12.10 -19.67 15.83
N ALA A 20 10.82 -19.81 16.20
CA ALA A 20 9.69 -19.51 15.33
C ALA A 20 9.46 -18.00 15.17
N ALA A 21 9.60 -17.23 16.26
CA ALA A 21 9.39 -15.77 16.28
C ALA A 21 10.35 -15.00 15.34
N GLN A 22 11.50 -15.59 15.01
CA GLN A 22 12.52 -14.95 14.18
C GLN A 22 12.27 -15.11 12.67
N ARG A 23 11.50 -16.12 12.26
CA ARG A 23 11.20 -16.37 10.84
C ARG A 23 10.00 -15.57 10.33
N GLY A 24 9.08 -15.20 11.24
CA GLY A 24 7.78 -14.62 10.90
C GLY A 24 6.73 -15.73 10.77
N THR A 25 5.47 -15.40 11.02
CA THR A 25 4.34 -16.31 10.84
C THR A 25 4.15 -16.60 9.35
N PRO A 26 4.21 -17.88 8.91
CA PRO A 26 3.93 -18.22 7.53
C PRO A 26 2.50 -17.82 7.16
N VAL A 27 2.35 -17.20 6.00
CA VAL A 27 1.05 -16.84 5.42
C VAL A 27 1.17 -16.93 3.90
N GLN A 28 0.03 -17.01 3.23
CA GLN A 28 -0.08 -17.01 1.78
C GLN A 28 -0.97 -15.84 1.38
N GLY A 29 -0.43 -14.89 0.63
CA GLY A 29 -1.20 -13.78 0.07
C GLY A 29 -2.26 -14.25 -0.92
N GLY A 30 -3.35 -13.48 -1.02
CA GLY A 30 -4.39 -13.71 -2.01
C GLY A 30 -3.97 -13.19 -3.38
N GLY A 31 -4.54 -13.73 -4.46
CA GLY A 31 -4.39 -13.22 -5.82
C GLY A 31 -5.30 -12.01 -6.12
N SER A 32 -6.18 -11.65 -5.19
CA SER A 32 -7.10 -10.51 -5.27
C SER A 32 -7.44 -9.97 -3.87
N PHE A 33 -8.25 -8.91 -3.81
CA PHE A 33 -8.76 -8.40 -2.54
C PHE A 33 -9.69 -9.39 -1.81
N THR A 34 -10.40 -10.25 -2.54
CA THR A 34 -11.43 -11.12 -1.96
C THR A 34 -10.85 -12.33 -1.23
N ASP A 35 -9.69 -12.81 -1.66
CA ASP A 35 -8.95 -13.94 -1.08
C ASP A 35 -7.74 -13.50 -0.25
N ALA A 36 -7.55 -12.20 -0.06
CA ALA A 36 -6.49 -11.65 0.77
C ALA A 36 -6.66 -12.09 2.23
N PRO A 37 -5.64 -12.70 2.86
CA PRO A 37 -5.69 -13.01 4.28
C PRO A 37 -5.68 -11.73 5.11
N LEU A 38 -6.41 -11.75 6.23
CA LEU A 38 -6.42 -10.65 7.19
C LEU A 38 -5.23 -10.78 8.13
N LEU A 39 -4.37 -9.76 8.17
CA LEU A 39 -3.17 -9.72 8.99
C LEU A 39 -3.35 -8.76 10.17
N GLU A 40 -2.90 -9.20 11.34
CA GLU A 40 -2.73 -8.35 12.51
C GLU A 40 -1.33 -7.73 12.54
N ARG A 41 -1.05 -6.92 13.57
CA ARG A 41 0.31 -6.48 13.87
C ARG A 41 1.23 -7.68 14.10
N GLY A 42 2.34 -7.74 13.37
CA GLY A 42 3.20 -8.92 13.43
C GLY A 42 4.33 -8.94 12.41
N ARG A 43 5.02 -10.09 12.38
CA ARG A 43 6.01 -10.43 11.36
C ARG A 43 5.51 -11.65 10.62
N TYR A 44 5.57 -11.61 9.31
CA TYR A 44 5.04 -12.64 8.43
C TYR A 44 6.06 -13.02 7.36
N SER A 45 5.95 -14.22 6.83
CA SER A 45 6.78 -14.71 5.73
C SER A 45 5.94 -15.37 4.65
N ASP A 46 6.30 -15.14 3.40
CA ASP A 46 5.62 -15.72 2.23
C ASP A 46 6.63 -16.03 1.11
N THR A 47 6.16 -16.57 0.00
CA THR A 47 6.88 -16.76 -1.25
C THR A 47 6.08 -16.12 -2.38
N VAL A 48 6.70 -15.19 -3.10
CA VAL A 48 6.05 -14.47 -4.20
C VAL A 48 6.69 -14.85 -5.52
N ARG A 49 5.89 -14.97 -6.58
CA ARG A 49 6.42 -15.19 -7.93
C ARG A 49 6.70 -13.89 -8.67
N LEU A 50 7.63 -13.96 -9.64
CA LEU A 50 7.75 -12.91 -10.65
C LEU A 50 6.42 -12.74 -11.38
N THR A 51 6.06 -11.49 -11.66
CA THR A 51 4.83 -11.06 -12.33
C THR A 51 3.54 -11.31 -11.56
N GLU A 52 3.60 -11.99 -10.42
CA GLU A 52 2.49 -12.14 -9.49
C GLU A 52 2.36 -10.88 -8.62
N GLU A 53 1.12 -10.55 -8.27
CA GLU A 53 0.77 -9.56 -7.27
C GLU A 53 -0.01 -10.28 -6.16
N LEU A 54 0.51 -10.23 -4.94
CA LEU A 54 -0.12 -10.83 -3.77
C LEU A 54 -0.73 -9.73 -2.91
N PHE A 55 -1.94 -9.95 -2.43
CA PHE A 55 -2.72 -9.03 -1.61
C PHE A 55 -2.88 -9.54 -0.17
N TYR A 56 -2.91 -8.59 0.77
CA TYR A 56 -3.10 -8.85 2.20
C TYR A 56 -3.99 -7.75 2.79
N GLY A 57 -4.95 -8.14 3.62
CA GLY A 57 -5.84 -7.21 4.32
C GLY A 57 -5.32 -6.85 5.70
N VAL A 58 -5.59 -5.65 6.17
CA VAL A 58 -5.32 -5.18 7.53
C VAL A 58 -6.48 -4.30 7.98
N GLU A 59 -7.12 -4.65 9.08
CA GLU A 59 -8.16 -3.83 9.71
C GLU A 59 -7.55 -2.61 10.39
N LEU A 60 -8.05 -1.42 10.04
CA LEU A 60 -7.68 -0.17 10.69
C LEU A 60 -8.93 0.54 11.21
N ALA A 61 -8.87 0.93 12.48
CA ALA A 61 -9.86 1.80 13.11
C ALA A 61 -9.49 3.29 12.93
N LEU A 62 -10.45 4.17 13.23
CA LEU A 62 -10.22 5.62 13.32
C LEU A 62 -9.03 5.92 14.25
N GLY A 63 -8.20 6.88 13.86
CA GLY A 63 -7.00 7.28 14.60
C GLY A 63 -5.79 6.36 14.42
N GLN A 64 -5.92 5.23 13.71
CA GLN A 64 -4.80 4.31 13.46
C GLN A 64 -4.10 4.57 12.13
N SER A 65 -2.80 4.32 12.09
CA SER A 65 -1.98 4.33 10.87
C SER A 65 -1.33 2.98 10.65
N LEU A 66 -1.10 2.63 9.39
CA LEU A 66 -0.41 1.43 8.96
C LEU A 66 1.02 1.74 8.52
N ARG A 67 1.97 0.90 8.92
CA ARG A 67 3.29 0.81 8.31
C ARG A 67 3.59 -0.64 7.92
N ILE A 68 3.91 -0.83 6.66
CA ILE A 68 4.38 -2.11 6.12
C ILE A 68 5.87 -1.98 5.84
N THR A 69 6.67 -2.96 6.28
CA THR A 69 8.09 -3.05 5.93
C THR A 69 8.35 -4.41 5.32
N ALA A 70 8.88 -4.47 4.10
CA ALA A 70 9.18 -5.71 3.41
C ALA A 70 10.68 -5.94 3.23
N GLN A 71 11.04 -7.20 2.98
CA GLN A 71 12.38 -7.65 2.59
C GLN A 71 12.27 -8.88 1.68
N LEU A 72 13.03 -8.91 0.59
CA LEU A 72 13.22 -10.08 -0.26
C LEU A 72 14.51 -10.79 0.13
N PHE A 73 14.48 -12.12 0.10
CA PHE A 73 15.65 -12.94 0.37
C PHE A 73 16.18 -13.54 -0.93
N GLY A 74 17.44 -13.21 -1.21
CA GLY A 74 18.17 -13.80 -2.32
C GLY A 74 18.66 -15.21 -1.98
N GLU A 75 19.07 -15.95 -3.00
CA GLU A 75 19.68 -17.27 -2.84
C GLU A 75 20.94 -17.34 -3.69
N ARG A 76 22.06 -17.71 -3.08
CA ARG A 76 23.36 -17.73 -3.76
C ARG A 76 23.50 -18.85 -4.79
N ASP A 77 22.70 -19.90 -4.65
CA ASP A 77 22.76 -21.09 -5.48
C ASP A 77 21.60 -21.08 -6.47
N GLY A 78 21.89 -20.69 -7.71
CA GLY A 78 20.94 -20.72 -8.80
C GLY A 78 21.37 -19.80 -9.95
N PRO A 79 21.00 -20.11 -11.20
CA PRO A 79 21.23 -19.22 -12.32
C PRO A 79 20.28 -18.03 -12.21
N ILE A 80 20.69 -16.98 -11.50
CA ILE A 80 19.92 -15.75 -11.37
C ILE A 80 20.43 -14.77 -12.40
N ASP A 81 19.90 -14.89 -13.61
CA ASP A 81 19.89 -13.77 -14.52
C ASP A 81 18.62 -12.99 -14.23
N GLN A 82 18.68 -11.88 -13.47
CA GLN A 82 17.85 -10.66 -13.68
C GLN A 82 17.77 -9.72 -12.47
N PHE A 83 17.64 -8.44 -12.80
CA PHE A 83 17.18 -7.40 -11.90
C PHE A 83 15.67 -7.50 -11.72
N VAL A 84 15.23 -7.50 -10.46
CA VAL A 84 13.83 -7.49 -10.06
C VAL A 84 13.51 -6.15 -9.41
N LEU A 85 12.36 -5.59 -9.76
CA LEU A 85 11.80 -4.45 -9.06
C LEU A 85 10.66 -4.96 -8.16
N GLY A 86 10.80 -4.82 -6.85
CA GLY A 86 9.73 -5.08 -5.90
C GLY A 86 8.92 -3.82 -5.65
N GLN A 87 7.60 -3.92 -5.64
CA GLN A 87 6.69 -2.81 -5.36
C GLN A 87 5.79 -3.14 -4.17
N LEU A 88 5.71 -2.21 -3.22
CA LEU A 88 4.65 -2.15 -2.22
C LEU A 88 3.63 -1.08 -2.60
N GLN A 89 2.35 -1.42 -2.55
CA GLN A 89 1.22 -0.55 -2.85
C GLN A 89 0.16 -0.68 -1.75
N ILE A 90 -0.52 0.41 -1.40
CA ILE A 90 -1.67 0.42 -0.48
C ILE A 90 -2.96 0.66 -1.26
N TYR A 91 -4.04 0.04 -0.80
CA TYR A 91 -5.40 0.22 -1.28
C TYR A 91 -6.36 0.54 -0.13
N SER A 92 -7.37 1.37 -0.40
CA SER A 92 -8.42 1.74 0.55
C SER A 92 -9.39 0.57 0.80
N PRO A 93 -10.31 0.67 1.78
CA PRO A 93 -11.41 -0.29 1.93
C PRO A 93 -12.31 -0.40 0.69
N LEU A 94 -12.42 0.68 -0.07
CA LEU A 94 -13.12 0.72 -1.36
C LEU A 94 -12.28 0.16 -2.53
N ARG A 95 -11.06 -0.31 -2.24
CA ARG A 95 -10.09 -0.89 -3.18
C ARG A 95 -9.50 0.13 -4.16
N ASP A 96 -9.63 1.41 -3.85
CA ASP A 96 -8.93 2.46 -4.58
C ASP A 96 -7.43 2.36 -4.30
N ARG A 97 -6.62 2.66 -5.31
CA ARG A 97 -5.16 2.60 -5.20
C ARG A 97 -4.62 3.93 -4.64
N TRP A 98 -3.84 3.88 -3.57
CA TRP A 98 -3.18 5.07 -3.03
C TRP A 98 -2.13 5.58 -4.04
N PRO A 99 -2.04 6.88 -4.34
CA PRO A 99 -1.09 7.37 -5.35
C PRO A 99 0.37 7.06 -5.02
N SER A 100 0.71 6.94 -3.73
CA SER A 100 2.05 6.60 -3.25
C SER A 100 2.32 5.09 -3.28
N ASN A 101 3.53 4.73 -3.70
CA ASN A 101 4.03 3.37 -3.68
C ASN A 101 5.53 3.37 -3.34
N GLU A 102 6.05 2.22 -2.91
CA GLU A 102 7.47 2.07 -2.58
C GLU A 102 8.11 0.99 -3.44
N LEU A 103 9.35 1.25 -3.88
CA LEU A 103 10.07 0.39 -4.80
C LEU A 103 11.41 -0.05 -4.21
N VAL A 104 11.82 -1.28 -4.51
CA VAL A 104 13.16 -1.78 -4.19
C VAL A 104 13.77 -2.45 -5.41
N TYR A 105 15.04 -2.18 -5.65
CA TYR A 105 15.85 -2.93 -6.59
C TYR A 105 16.41 -4.18 -5.89
N PHE A 106 16.30 -5.31 -6.56
CA PHE A 106 16.72 -6.59 -6.02
C PHE A 106 17.49 -7.37 -7.09
N ASP A 107 18.71 -7.80 -6.75
CA ASP A 107 19.62 -8.55 -7.63
C ASP A 107 19.27 -10.05 -7.70
N GLY A 108 18.33 -10.50 -6.85
CA GLY A 108 17.92 -11.89 -6.73
C GLY A 108 18.89 -12.81 -5.96
N VAL A 109 20.12 -12.36 -5.71
CA VAL A 109 21.22 -13.15 -5.11
C VAL A 109 21.42 -12.78 -3.65
N SER A 110 21.51 -11.48 -3.37
CA SER A 110 21.66 -10.90 -2.05
C SER A 110 20.29 -10.63 -1.46
N ASN A 111 20.17 -10.56 -0.13
CA ASN A 111 18.93 -10.02 0.45
C ASN A 111 18.74 -8.58 0.00
N SER A 112 17.51 -8.17 -0.31
CA SER A 112 17.22 -6.77 -0.57
C SER A 112 17.44 -5.94 0.69
N ASP A 113 17.61 -4.64 0.50
CA ASP A 113 17.34 -3.67 1.55
C ASP A 113 15.89 -3.81 2.03
N LYS A 114 15.65 -3.36 3.26
CA LYS A 114 14.27 -3.23 3.76
C LYS A 114 13.69 -1.94 3.21
N TRP A 115 12.46 -2.01 2.71
CA TRP A 115 11.73 -0.84 2.26
C TRP A 115 10.35 -0.82 2.90
N SER A 116 9.78 0.38 3.09
CA SER A 116 8.56 0.53 3.88
C SER A 116 7.68 1.66 3.41
N ILE A 117 6.37 1.40 3.40
CA ILE A 117 5.32 2.39 3.16
C ILE A 117 4.57 2.65 4.47
N LYS A 118 4.22 3.92 4.74
CA LYS A 118 3.46 4.33 5.93
C LYS A 118 2.29 5.21 5.52
N THR A 119 1.11 4.93 6.05
CA THR A 119 -0.10 5.72 5.83
C THR A 119 -0.23 6.85 6.86
N PRO A 120 -1.03 7.88 6.57
CA PRO A 120 -1.64 8.75 7.55
C PRO A 120 -2.52 7.97 8.56
N ALA A 121 -3.05 8.68 9.55
CA ALA A 121 -4.04 8.12 10.46
C ALA A 121 -5.42 8.14 9.80
N VAL A 122 -6.19 7.06 9.96
CA VAL A 122 -7.55 6.98 9.45
C VAL A 122 -8.44 8.00 10.14
N GLY A 123 -9.25 8.73 9.38
CA GLY A 123 -10.16 9.75 9.89
C GLY A 123 -9.46 11.01 10.41
N SER A 124 -8.21 11.28 9.99
CA SER A 124 -7.57 12.57 10.26
C SER A 124 -8.19 13.67 9.40
N GLU A 125 -9.41 14.10 9.72
CA GLU A 125 -10.01 15.27 9.08
C GLU A 125 -9.26 16.54 9.54
N GLY A 126 -8.98 17.46 8.61
CA GLY A 126 -8.65 18.85 8.95
C GLY A 126 -7.22 19.33 8.69
N ARG A 127 -6.47 18.74 7.76
CA ARG A 127 -5.28 19.41 7.20
C ARG A 127 -5.39 19.54 5.70
N GLU A 128 -6.05 20.60 5.27
CA GLU A 128 -5.87 21.21 3.95
C GLU A 128 -6.02 20.24 2.77
N PHE A 129 -7.27 20.00 2.33
CA PHE A 129 -7.69 19.27 1.12
C PHE A 129 -6.55 18.53 0.40
N SER A 130 -6.08 17.47 1.02
CA SER A 130 -5.05 16.61 0.44
C SER A 130 -5.73 15.37 -0.12
N PHE A 131 -5.21 14.81 -1.23
CA PHE A 131 -5.71 13.54 -1.79
C PHE A 131 -5.72 12.40 -0.76
N ASP A 132 -4.93 12.52 0.31
CA ASP A 132 -4.86 11.55 1.39
C ASP A 132 -6.09 11.58 2.32
N ASP A 133 -6.75 12.73 2.47
CA ASP A 133 -7.86 12.90 3.42
C ASP A 133 -9.07 12.06 3.05
N GLU A 134 -9.42 12.00 1.76
CA GLU A 134 -10.52 11.17 1.25
C GLU A 134 -10.15 9.68 1.29
N PHE A 135 -8.90 9.35 0.94
CA PHE A 135 -8.44 7.97 0.85
C PHE A 135 -8.39 7.25 2.21
N PHE A 136 -8.04 7.98 3.27
CA PHE A 136 -7.96 7.47 4.64
C PHE A 136 -9.13 7.97 5.51
N ALA A 137 -10.23 8.44 4.92
CA ALA A 137 -11.37 8.97 5.67
C ALA A 137 -12.07 7.91 6.53
N GLN A 138 -12.23 6.70 6.01
CA GLN A 138 -13.08 5.67 6.61
C GLN A 138 -12.27 4.51 7.21
N PRO A 139 -12.66 4.02 8.40
CA PRO A 139 -12.12 2.77 8.94
C PRO A 139 -12.55 1.57 8.11
N GLY A 140 -11.83 0.46 8.27
CA GLY A 140 -12.13 -0.81 7.64
C GLY A 140 -10.89 -1.55 7.19
N THR A 141 -11.08 -2.51 6.28
CA THR A 141 -9.99 -3.32 5.73
C THR A 141 -9.20 -2.55 4.69
N PHE A 142 -8.02 -2.05 5.04
CA PHE A 142 -7.06 -1.59 4.06
C PHE A 142 -6.30 -2.78 3.49
N TYR A 143 -5.83 -2.68 2.25
CA TYR A 143 -5.03 -3.73 1.65
C TYR A 143 -3.63 -3.21 1.32
N PHE A 144 -2.64 -4.09 1.42
CA PHE A 144 -1.37 -3.85 0.76
C PHE A 144 -1.08 -4.97 -0.22
N SER A 145 -0.41 -4.63 -1.33
CA SER A 145 0.09 -5.63 -2.26
C SER A 145 1.61 -5.62 -2.33
N LEU A 146 2.16 -6.79 -2.67
CA LEU A 146 3.55 -6.98 -3.07
C LEU A 146 3.57 -7.52 -4.50
N ARG A 147 4.21 -6.78 -5.40
CA ARG A 147 4.39 -7.18 -6.80
C ARG A 147 5.85 -7.19 -7.18
N LEU A 148 6.27 -8.23 -7.91
CA LEU A 148 7.63 -8.32 -8.46
C LEU A 148 7.62 -8.21 -9.98
N PHE A 149 8.41 -7.30 -10.51
CA PHE A 149 8.58 -7.07 -11.94
C PHE A 149 9.97 -7.45 -12.40
N ARG A 150 10.08 -7.93 -13.64
CA ARG A 150 11.38 -7.96 -14.32
C ARG A 150 11.76 -6.54 -14.68
N ASN A 151 12.97 -6.14 -14.31
CA ASN A 151 13.55 -4.87 -14.72
C ASN A 151 14.68 -5.11 -15.72
N VAL A 152 14.33 -5.58 -16.91
CA VAL A 152 15.28 -5.72 -18.03
C VAL A 152 14.86 -4.89 -19.22
N GLY A 153 15.84 -4.30 -19.90
CA GLY A 153 15.63 -3.67 -21.20
C GLY A 153 15.23 -4.68 -22.28
N PRO A 154 14.66 -4.20 -23.40
CA PRO A 154 14.07 -5.03 -24.45
C PRO A 154 15.04 -6.05 -25.08
N ASP A 155 16.35 -5.77 -25.08
CA ASP A 155 17.35 -6.57 -25.80
C ASP A 155 17.97 -7.72 -24.99
N ARG A 156 17.43 -8.04 -23.80
CA ARG A 156 17.94 -9.13 -22.96
C ARG A 156 16.94 -10.28 -22.90
N GLU A 157 16.99 -11.13 -23.92
CA GLU A 157 16.46 -12.51 -23.87
C GLU A 157 17.27 -13.32 -22.86
N SER A 158 17.00 -13.09 -21.59
CA SER A 158 17.47 -13.94 -20.52
C SER A 158 16.30 -14.83 -20.09
N PRO A 159 16.40 -16.16 -20.21
CA PRO A 159 15.37 -17.05 -19.70
C PRO A 159 15.28 -16.90 -18.18
N VAL A 160 14.09 -16.57 -17.67
CA VAL A 160 13.79 -16.48 -16.24
C VAL A 160 13.88 -17.87 -15.64
N ARG A 161 15.02 -18.23 -15.05
CA ARG A 161 15.23 -19.58 -14.50
C ARG A 161 14.72 -19.74 -13.07
N LYS A 162 14.64 -18.66 -12.30
CA LYS A 162 14.03 -18.64 -10.96
C LYS A 162 12.83 -17.71 -10.93
N ARG A 163 11.70 -18.23 -10.47
CA ARG A 163 10.42 -17.50 -10.50
C ARG A 163 9.88 -17.17 -9.13
N GLU A 164 10.43 -17.74 -8.05
CA GLU A 164 9.91 -17.61 -6.68
C GLU A 164 10.95 -17.01 -5.74
N PHE A 165 10.52 -16.05 -4.92
CA PHE A 165 11.35 -15.38 -3.95
C PHE A 165 10.70 -15.39 -2.58
N LYS A 166 11.49 -15.76 -1.57
CA LYS A 166 11.05 -15.70 -0.17
C LYS A 166 10.98 -14.25 0.27
N THR A 167 9.94 -13.92 1.02
CA THR A 167 9.70 -12.57 1.52
C THR A 167 9.48 -12.60 3.01
N ARG A 168 9.73 -11.46 3.65
CA ARG A 168 9.28 -11.18 5.00
C ARG A 168 8.70 -9.80 5.04
N TYR A 169 7.58 -9.64 5.71
CA TYR A 169 7.01 -8.34 6.01
C TYR A 169 6.71 -8.17 7.49
N ARG A 170 6.77 -6.92 7.93
CA ARG A 170 6.32 -6.50 9.25
C ARG A 170 5.12 -5.58 9.07
N VAL A 171 4.02 -5.96 9.70
CA VAL A 171 2.80 -5.16 9.81
C VAL A 171 2.86 -4.43 11.15
N ALA A 172 2.88 -3.11 11.10
CA ALA A 172 2.81 -2.26 12.29
C ALA A 172 1.59 -1.36 12.21
N ILE A 173 0.72 -1.48 13.21
CA ILE A 173 -0.42 -0.58 13.42
C ILE A 173 -0.04 0.35 14.57
N THR A 174 -0.08 1.65 14.33
CA THR A 174 0.26 2.70 15.30
C THR A 174 -0.92 3.64 15.49
N GLY A 175 -0.95 4.38 16.61
CA GLY A 175 -2.12 5.17 16.98
C GLY A 175 -3.10 4.35 17.84
N THR A 176 -4.04 5.05 18.46
CA THR A 176 -5.07 4.45 19.32
C THR A 176 -6.36 4.38 18.52
N ALA A 177 -7.03 3.23 18.57
CA ALA A 177 -8.36 3.11 17.96
C ALA A 177 -9.31 4.07 18.68
N LEU A 178 -9.92 4.98 17.92
CA LEU A 178 -11.00 5.84 18.39
C LEU A 178 -12.32 5.13 18.14
N GLU A 179 -13.23 5.21 19.11
CA GLU A 179 -14.60 4.75 18.89
C GLU A 179 -15.28 5.68 17.88
N PRO A 180 -16.11 5.15 16.96
CA PRO A 180 -16.93 6.01 16.11
C PRO A 180 -17.79 6.87 17.03
N SER A 181 -17.66 8.20 16.90
CA SER A 181 -18.51 9.11 17.64
C SER A 181 -19.97 8.71 17.39
N PRO A 182 -20.83 8.60 18.43
CA PRO A 182 -22.22 8.29 18.20
C PRO A 182 -22.78 9.32 17.22
N THR A 183 -23.43 8.83 16.17
CA THR A 183 -24.21 9.69 15.27
C THR A 183 -25.11 10.54 16.15
N PRO A 184 -25.10 11.88 16.04
CA PRO A 184 -26.08 12.68 16.75
C PRO A 184 -27.45 12.15 16.35
N ILE A 185 -28.19 11.60 17.31
CA ILE A 185 -29.61 11.32 17.14
C ILE A 185 -30.19 12.67 16.68
N PRO A 186 -30.90 12.74 15.54
CA PRO A 186 -31.58 13.96 15.16
C PRO A 186 -32.43 14.38 16.36
N THR A 187 -32.06 15.47 17.02
CA THR A 187 -32.98 16.16 17.90
C THR A 187 -34.13 16.54 16.98
N GLU A 188 -35.30 15.93 17.16
CA GLU A 188 -36.51 16.31 16.45
C GLU A 188 -36.69 17.82 16.65
N GLU A 189 -36.33 18.59 15.63
CA GLU A 189 -36.63 20.00 15.55
C GLU A 189 -38.17 20.07 15.55
N PRO A 190 -38.81 20.85 16.44
CA PRO A 190 -40.26 20.89 16.50
C PRO A 190 -40.79 21.27 15.12
N SER A 191 -41.59 20.37 14.54
CA SER A 191 -42.24 20.58 13.24
C SER A 191 -42.94 21.94 13.28
N PRO A 192 -42.62 22.89 12.38
CA PRO A 192 -43.35 24.13 12.32
C PRO A 192 -44.82 23.82 12.04
N GLU A 193 -45.71 24.44 12.83
CA GLU A 193 -47.16 24.39 12.66
C GLU A 193 -47.51 24.82 11.22
N PRO A 194 -48.44 24.13 10.53
CA PRO A 194 -48.77 24.46 9.15
C PRO A 194 -49.40 25.85 9.09
N THR A 195 -48.67 26.81 8.53
CA THR A 195 -49.22 28.12 8.20
C THR A 195 -50.07 27.96 6.94
N GLU A 196 -51.36 28.26 7.11
CA GLU A 196 -52.38 28.30 6.07
C GLU A 196 -51.94 29.21 4.91
N SER A 197 -52.08 28.69 3.70
CA SER A 197 -51.69 29.31 2.43
C SER A 197 -52.63 30.45 2.04
N GLU A 198 -52.10 31.66 1.83
CA GLU A 198 -52.75 32.68 1.02
C GLU A 198 -52.11 32.74 -0.37
N ASP A 199 -52.96 32.48 -1.37
CA ASP A 199 -52.70 32.60 -2.80
C ASP A 199 -52.76 34.07 -3.22
N ALA A 200 -51.71 34.56 -3.89
CA ALA A 200 -51.77 35.76 -4.71
C ALA A 200 -50.68 35.68 -5.80
N GLY A 201 -51.12 35.46 -7.03
CA GLY A 201 -50.26 35.19 -8.17
C GLY A 201 -49.56 36.38 -8.82
N GLY A 202 -48.75 36.02 -9.83
CA GLY A 202 -48.39 36.87 -10.97
C GLY A 202 -46.96 37.43 -10.97
N GLY A 203 -46.18 37.04 -11.99
CA GLY A 203 -45.04 37.85 -12.46
C GLY A 203 -43.77 37.08 -12.79
N ALA A 204 -43.43 37.03 -14.08
CA ALA A 204 -42.29 36.34 -14.65
C ALA A 204 -40.92 37.01 -14.39
N ALA A 205 -39.87 36.21 -14.24
CA ALA A 205 -38.49 36.49 -14.67
C ALA A 205 -37.67 35.18 -14.68
N GLY A 206 -37.07 34.81 -15.82
CA GLY A 206 -36.10 33.69 -15.92
C GLY A 206 -34.78 33.99 -15.16
N PRO A 207 -33.75 33.10 -15.17
CA PRO A 207 -33.17 32.62 -16.43
C PRO A 207 -32.43 31.24 -16.41
N ASN A 208 -32.05 30.81 -17.61
CA ASN A 208 -30.89 29.95 -17.98
C ASN A 208 -30.88 28.45 -17.61
N GLU A 209 -30.93 27.63 -18.67
CA GLU A 209 -30.33 26.29 -18.72
C GLU A 209 -28.86 26.33 -18.23
N PRO A 210 -28.41 25.39 -17.39
CA PRO A 210 -27.00 25.11 -17.28
C PRO A 210 -26.55 24.29 -18.49
N THR A 211 -25.88 24.98 -19.41
CA THR A 211 -25.05 24.38 -20.47
C THR A 211 -24.12 23.34 -19.85
N SER A 212 -24.19 22.13 -20.38
CA SER A 212 -23.18 21.10 -20.23
C SER A 212 -21.84 21.59 -20.79
N ASP A 213 -20.91 22.04 -19.94
CA ASP A 213 -19.45 22.00 -20.19
C ASP A 213 -18.65 22.71 -19.09
N ASP A 214 -18.72 22.22 -17.85
CA ASP A 214 -17.72 22.59 -16.84
C ASP A 214 -17.40 21.39 -15.94
N THR A 215 -16.70 20.40 -16.51
CA THR A 215 -16.06 19.36 -15.71
C THR A 215 -14.59 19.74 -15.49
N PRO A 216 -14.17 20.08 -14.25
CA PRO A 216 -12.78 20.40 -13.92
C PRO A 216 -11.82 19.21 -14.15
N TYR A 217 -12.36 18.02 -14.41
CA TYR A 217 -11.65 16.78 -14.65
C TYR A 217 -10.82 16.79 -15.95
N VAL A 218 -11.27 17.40 -17.05
CA VAL A 218 -10.55 17.30 -18.33
C VAL A 218 -9.30 18.19 -18.38
N ARG A 219 -9.33 19.36 -17.71
CA ARG A 219 -8.21 20.32 -17.73
C ARG A 219 -7.03 19.87 -16.86
N VAL A 220 -7.28 19.16 -15.75
CA VAL A 220 -6.22 18.65 -14.85
C VAL A 220 -5.48 17.46 -15.47
N TYR A 221 -6.18 16.58 -16.18
CA TYR A 221 -5.53 15.46 -16.89
C TYR A 221 -4.69 15.92 -18.08
N LEU A 222 -5.12 16.94 -18.83
CA LEU A 222 -4.34 17.49 -19.94
C LEU A 222 -3.05 18.18 -19.48
N MET A 223 -3.06 18.87 -18.34
CA MET A 223 -1.88 19.54 -17.79
C MET A 223 -0.87 18.56 -17.16
N THR A 224 -1.34 17.53 -16.44
CA THR A 224 -0.44 16.52 -15.83
C THR A 224 0.20 15.60 -16.87
N PHE A 225 -0.52 15.27 -17.94
CA PHE A 225 0.04 14.52 -19.07
C PHE A 225 1.14 15.32 -19.80
N LEU A 226 0.96 16.63 -19.99
CA LEU A 226 1.96 17.51 -20.62
C LEU A 226 3.22 17.71 -19.76
N ILE A 227 3.08 17.81 -18.43
CA ILE A 227 4.23 17.94 -17.51
C ILE A 227 5.02 16.62 -17.41
N GLY A 228 4.33 15.48 -17.36
CA GLY A 228 4.97 14.16 -17.39
C GLY A 228 5.74 13.90 -18.69
N LEU A 229 5.22 14.37 -19.83
CA LEU A 229 5.87 14.21 -21.13
C LEU A 229 7.09 15.14 -21.30
N LEU A 230 7.05 16.36 -20.75
CA LEU A 230 8.18 17.29 -20.77
C LEU A 230 9.33 16.85 -19.84
N LEU A 231 9.03 16.30 -18.65
CA LEU A 231 10.05 15.78 -17.73
C LEU A 231 10.66 14.45 -18.20
N GLY A 232 9.85 13.59 -18.83
CA GLY A 232 10.33 12.33 -19.44
C GLY A 232 11.25 12.56 -20.63
N PHE A 233 10.95 13.55 -21.49
CA PHE A 233 11.77 13.82 -22.68
C PHE A 233 13.10 14.52 -22.34
N GLY A 234 13.12 15.39 -21.32
CA GLY A 234 14.35 16.08 -20.89
C GLY A 234 15.45 15.15 -20.37
N VAL A 235 15.09 14.08 -19.65
CA VAL A 235 16.06 13.11 -19.12
C VAL A 235 16.63 12.20 -20.23
N VAL A 236 15.83 11.90 -21.26
CA VAL A 236 16.25 11.07 -22.39
C VAL A 236 17.19 11.84 -23.34
N VAL A 237 16.90 13.12 -23.60
CA VAL A 237 17.77 13.97 -24.45
C VAL A 237 19.09 14.32 -23.75
N ALA A 238 19.08 14.57 -22.44
CA ALA A 238 20.30 14.85 -21.68
C ALA A 238 21.26 13.64 -21.63
N ARG A 239 20.75 12.41 -21.55
CA ARG A 239 21.57 11.19 -21.63
C ARG A 239 22.05 10.87 -23.05
N GLY A 240 21.25 11.17 -24.08
CA GLY A 240 21.65 11.00 -25.48
C GLY A 240 22.80 11.93 -25.92
N LEU A 241 22.85 13.15 -25.37
CA LEU A 241 23.92 14.12 -25.67
C LEU A 241 25.22 13.83 -24.90
N ALA A 242 25.13 13.33 -23.65
CA ALA A 242 26.29 12.92 -22.88
C ALA A 242 27.01 11.69 -23.47
N GLY A 243 26.29 10.79 -24.15
CA GLY A 243 26.86 9.63 -24.83
C GLY A 243 27.57 9.92 -26.16
N ARG A 244 27.27 11.06 -26.82
CA ARG A 244 27.85 11.42 -28.13
C ARG A 244 29.13 12.27 -28.05
N SER A 245 29.48 12.83 -26.89
CA SER A 245 30.66 13.70 -26.76
C SER A 245 31.98 12.93 -26.50
N ALA A 246 31.93 11.61 -26.35
CA ALA A 246 33.10 10.80 -26.00
C ALA A 246 33.84 10.15 -27.20
N SER A 247 33.41 10.36 -28.45
CA SER A 247 33.99 9.66 -29.61
C SER A 247 34.80 10.53 -30.59
N THR A 248 35.16 11.77 -30.26
CA THR A 248 35.91 12.64 -31.19
C THR A 248 37.20 13.15 -30.57
N ARG A 249 38.13 12.24 -30.26
CA ARG A 249 39.58 12.50 -30.15
C ARG A 249 40.36 11.20 -30.27
N ARG A 250 40.53 10.73 -31.51
CA ARG A 250 41.66 9.90 -31.97
C ARG A 250 41.58 9.78 -33.50
N ALA A 251 42.22 10.73 -34.16
CA ALA A 251 42.92 10.59 -35.42
C ALA A 251 44.03 11.64 -35.40
#